data_AF-A0A6L2KAC5-F1
#
_entry.id   AF-A0A6L2KAC5-F1
#
_cell.length_a   1.000
_cell.length_b   1.000
_cell.length_c   1.000
_cell.angle_alpha   90.00
_cell.angle_beta   90.00
_cell.angle_gamma   90.00
#
_symmetry.space_group_name_H-M   'P 1'
#
loop_
_entity.id
_entity.type
_entity.pdbx_description
1 polymer ?
#
loop_
_entity_poly.entity_id
_entity_poly.type
_entity_poly.pdbx_seq_one_letter_code
_entity_poly.pdbx_strand_id
1 'polypeptide(L)'
;MTTGESVKDMTSKFDKLAKFEGQDFRRWQKKMHFLLTTLKVVYVLSTPNPEWSKNENLETTKKRMKWENDDYICRGHILNG
;
A
#
# COMPACT_ATOMS: atom_id res chain seq x y z
N MET A 1 -0.27 -15.58 -27.53
CA MET A 1 0.09 -16.10 -26.19
C MET A 1 0.34 -14.90 -25.30
N THR A 2 -0.63 -14.51 -24.46
CA THR A 2 -0.49 -13.38 -23.54
C THR A 2 0.34 -13.85 -22.35
N THR A 3 1.58 -13.38 -22.27
CA THR A 3 2.47 -13.60 -21.13
C THR A 3 1.74 -13.13 -19.88
N GLY A 4 1.42 -14.05 -18.97
CA GLY A 4 0.79 -13.69 -17.70
C GLY A 4 1.78 -12.90 -16.88
N GLU A 5 1.66 -11.57 -16.90
CA GLU A 5 2.51 -10.70 -16.09
C GLU A 5 2.30 -11.04 -14.62
N SER A 6 3.40 -11.32 -13.91
CA SER A 6 3.35 -11.57 -12.48
C SER A 6 2.89 -10.31 -11.74
N VAL A 7 2.23 -10.44 -10.60
CA VAL A 7 1.90 -9.30 -9.71
C VAL A 7 3.16 -8.51 -9.36
N LYS A 8 4.33 -9.18 -9.28
CA LYS A 8 5.64 -8.52 -9.11
C LYS A 8 6.04 -7.65 -10.31
N ASP A 9 5.76 -8.08 -11.53
CA ASP A 9 6.07 -7.31 -12.74
C ASP A 9 5.14 -6.10 -12.88
N MET A 10 3.87 -6.26 -12.53
CA MET A 10 2.93 -5.14 -12.49
C MET A 10 3.36 -4.10 -11.46
N THR A 11 3.63 -4.51 -10.22
CA THR A 11 4.04 -3.60 -9.13
C THR A 11 5.34 -2.86 -9.45
N SER A 12 6.35 -3.52 -10.02
CA SER A 12 7.60 -2.87 -10.45
C SER A 12 7.41 -1.81 -11.54
N LYS A 13 6.44 -1.99 -12.46
CA LYS A 13 6.07 -0.97 -13.45
C LYS A 13 5.37 0.22 -12.80
N PHE A 14 4.59 -0.02 -11.74
CA PHE A 14 3.88 1.02 -11.02
C PHE A 14 4.81 1.92 -10.20
N ASP A 15 5.94 1.40 -9.69
CA ASP A 15 6.93 2.21 -8.96
C ASP A 15 7.51 3.36 -9.80
N LYS A 16 7.78 3.12 -11.09
CA LYS A 16 8.20 4.18 -12.03
C LYS A 16 7.08 5.18 -12.37
N LEU A 17 5.83 4.77 -12.17
CA LEU A 17 4.63 5.47 -12.63
C LEU A 17 3.94 6.28 -11.53
N ALA A 18 4.33 6.08 -10.27
CA ALA A 18 3.64 6.60 -9.09
C ALA A 18 4.24 7.90 -8.52
N LYS A 19 5.35 8.42 -9.07
CA LYS A 19 5.92 9.68 -8.58
C LYS A 19 4.94 10.84 -8.81
N PHE A 20 4.60 11.55 -7.73
CA PHE A 20 3.85 12.79 -7.83
C PHE A 20 4.79 13.95 -8.11
N GLU A 21 4.61 14.64 -9.23
CA GLU A 21 5.43 15.79 -9.63
C GLU A 21 4.77 17.15 -9.33
N GLY A 22 3.73 17.16 -8.48
CA GLY A 22 3.02 18.38 -8.07
C GLY A 22 1.89 18.81 -9.02
N GLN A 23 1.74 18.16 -10.18
CA GLN A 23 0.66 18.42 -11.15
C GLN A 23 -0.32 17.25 -11.23
N ASP A 24 -1.54 17.51 -11.72
CA ASP A 24 -2.57 16.49 -11.93
C ASP A 24 -2.92 15.63 -10.70
N PHE A 25 -2.98 16.24 -9.50
CA PHE A 25 -3.24 15.53 -8.23
C PHE A 25 -4.42 14.55 -8.30
N ARG A 26 -5.55 14.94 -8.93
CA ARG A 26 -6.72 14.05 -9.06
C ARG A 26 -6.43 12.79 -9.87
N ARG A 27 -5.63 12.91 -10.93
CA ARG A 27 -5.23 11.78 -11.79
C ARG A 27 -4.23 10.89 -11.07
N TRP A 28 -3.25 11.51 -10.41
CA TRP A 28 -2.28 10.81 -9.58
C TRP A 28 -2.96 10.04 -8.44
N GLN A 29 -3.86 10.68 -7.69
CA GLN A 29 -4.61 10.08 -6.59
C GLN A 29 -5.42 8.87 -7.05
N LYS A 30 -6.11 8.94 -8.20
CA LYS A 30 -6.84 7.78 -8.77
C LYS A 30 -5.91 6.62 -9.09
N LYS A 31 -4.74 6.91 -9.68
CA LYS A 31 -3.72 5.90 -10.02
C LYS A 31 -3.14 5.26 -8.77
N MET A 32 -2.84 6.06 -7.75
CA MET A 32 -2.40 5.59 -6.44
C MET A 32 -3.44 4.72 -5.76
N HIS A 33 -4.70 5.15 -5.73
CA HIS A 33 -5.77 4.35 -5.15
C HIS A 33 -5.91 3.00 -5.86
N PHE A 34 -5.83 2.97 -7.19
CA PHE A 34 -5.86 1.73 -7.98
C PHE A 34 -4.67 0.80 -7.64
N LEU A 35 -3.45 1.35 -7.57
CA LEU A 35 -2.25 0.61 -7.19
C LEU A 35 -2.39 0.00 -5.78
N LEU A 36 -2.72 0.82 -4.78
CA LEU A 36 -2.87 0.38 -3.39
C LEU A 36 -4.02 -0.63 -3.22
N THR A 37 -5.07 -0.53 -4.04
CA THR A 37 -6.17 -1.51 -4.08
C THR A 37 -5.67 -2.85 -4.62
N THR A 38 -4.89 -2.83 -5.70
CA THR A 38 -4.29 -4.04 -6.30
C THR A 38 -3.35 -4.75 -5.32
N LEU A 39 -2.60 -3.95 -4.54
CA LEU A 39 -1.72 -4.42 -3.47
C LEU A 39 -2.47 -4.84 -2.19
N LYS A 40 -3.79 -4.61 -2.11
CA LYS A 40 -4.64 -4.86 -0.93
C LYS A 40 -4.22 -4.08 0.34
N VAL A 41 -3.55 -2.93 0.18
CA VAL A 41 -3.11 -2.08 1.30
C VAL A 41 -3.89 -0.76 1.42
N VAL A 42 -4.80 -0.46 0.49
CA VAL A 42 -5.58 0.80 0.49
C VAL A 42 -6.35 1.06 1.79
N TYR A 43 -6.73 0.01 2.51
CA TYR A 43 -7.44 0.12 3.78
C TYR A 43 -6.65 0.87 4.86
N VAL A 44 -5.32 0.88 4.78
CA VAL A 44 -4.45 1.61 5.71
C VAL A 44 -4.77 3.11 5.72
N LEU A 45 -5.22 3.66 4.59
CA LEU A 45 -5.57 5.08 4.47
C LEU A 45 -6.81 5.47 5.28
N SER A 46 -7.69 4.51 5.57
CA SER A 46 -8.94 4.75 6.31
C SER A 46 -8.95 4.12 7.70
N THR A 47 -8.07 3.16 7.96
CA THR A 47 -8.08 2.35 9.17
C THR A 47 -6.83 2.66 10.01
N PRO A 48 -6.98 3.19 11.23
CA PRO A 48 -5.83 3.50 12.08
C PRO A 48 -5.09 2.24 12.54
N ASN A 49 -3.83 2.41 12.94
CA ASN A 49 -3.03 1.35 13.54
C ASN A 49 -3.72 0.82 14.80
N PRO A 50 -3.89 -0.51 14.97
CA PRO A 50 -4.36 -1.09 16.22
C PRO A 50 -3.50 -0.64 17.42
N GLU A 51 -4.14 -0.16 18.48
CA GLU A 51 -3.44 0.24 19.70
C GLU A 51 -2.71 -0.94 20.35
N TRP A 52 -1.47 -0.70 20.80
CA TRP A 52 -0.75 -1.66 21.61
C TRP A 52 -1.39 -1.78 22.99
N SER A 53 -1.51 -3.00 23.51
CA SER A 53 -1.92 -3.24 24.89
C SER A 53 -1.02 -4.30 25.55
N LYS A 54 -0.76 -4.13 26.85
CA LYS A 54 0.09 -5.04 27.62
C LYS A 54 -0.47 -6.48 27.70
N ASN A 55 -1.78 -6.64 27.49
CA ASN A 55 -2.49 -7.92 27.52
C ASN A 55 -2.90 -8.39 26.12
N GLU A 56 -2.22 -7.92 25.07
CA GLU A 56 -2.49 -8.40 23.71
C GLU A 56 -2.32 -9.91 23.60
N ASN A 57 -3.24 -10.53 22.89
CA ASN A 57 -3.08 -11.92 22.48
C ASN A 57 -2.22 -12.00 21.20
N LEU A 58 -1.89 -13.23 20.81
CA LEU A 58 -1.08 -13.47 19.63
C LEU A 58 -1.76 -12.95 18.34
N GLU A 59 -3.08 -13.03 18.25
CA GLU A 59 -3.84 -12.62 17.07
C GLU A 59 -3.88 -11.09 16.90
N THR A 60 -4.01 -10.34 18.00
CA THR A 60 -3.92 -8.88 17.97
C THR A 60 -2.52 -8.43 17.57
N THR A 61 -1.48 -9.11 18.09
CA THR A 61 -0.09 -8.84 17.74
C THR A 61 0.16 -9.05 16.23
N LYS A 62 -0.33 -10.17 15.67
CA LYS A 62 -0.23 -10.45 14.22
C LYS A 62 -0.95 -9.42 13.38
N LYS A 63 -2.16 -8.99 13.79
CA LYS A 63 -2.92 -7.94 13.10
C LYS A 63 -2.17 -6.62 13.07
N ARG A 64 -1.55 -6.22 14.20
CA ARG A 64 -0.74 -5.00 14.24
C ARG A 64 0.49 -5.11 13.33
N MET A 65 1.26 -6.19 13.44
CA MET A 65 2.45 -6.38 12.58
C MET A 65 2.10 -6.38 11.08
N LYS A 66 0.95 -6.98 10.72
CA LYS A 66 0.45 -6.93 9.34
C LYS A 66 0.12 -5.49 8.94
N TRP A 67 -0.60 -4.76 9.78
CA TRP A 67 -0.96 -3.36 9.51
C TRP A 67 0.30 -2.49 9.34
N GLU A 68 1.31 -2.65 10.20
CA GLU A 68 2.59 -1.94 10.12
C GLU A 68 3.34 -2.23 8.81
N ASN A 69 3.36 -3.49 8.37
CA ASN A 69 3.95 -3.87 7.10
C ASN A 69 3.18 -3.27 5.90
N ASP A 70 1.84 -3.33 5.94
CA ASP A 70 1.00 -2.77 4.89
C ASP A 70 1.11 -1.23 4.84
N ASP A 71 1.27 -0.56 5.98
CA ASP A 71 1.56 0.88 6.08
C ASP A 71 2.91 1.24 5.48
N TYR A 72 3.95 0.45 5.76
CA TYR A 72 5.26 0.63 5.15
C TYR A 72 5.18 0.56 3.61
N ILE A 73 4.49 -0.46 3.06
CA ILE A 73 4.27 -0.61 1.62
C ILE A 73 3.47 0.59 1.06
N CYS A 74 2.37 0.96 1.74
CA CYS A 74 1.52 2.07 1.32
C CYS A 74 2.29 3.40 1.26
N ARG A 75 3.06 3.70 2.30
CA ARG A 75 3.92 4.89 2.37
C ARG A 75 5.01 4.86 1.33
N GLY A 76 5.64 3.71 1.08
CA GLY A 76 6.67 3.55 0.06
C GLY A 76 6.20 4.02 -1.32
N HIS A 77 4.98 3.62 -1.73
CA HIS A 77 4.42 4.04 -3.01
C HIS A 77 3.91 5.49 -3.01
N ILE A 78 3.36 6.00 -1.90
CA ILE A 78 2.84 7.39 -1.83
C ILE A 78 3.97 8.41 -1.80
N LEU A 79 4.97 8.17 -0.95
CA LEU A 79 6.08 9.08 -0.73
C LEU A 79 7.21 8.88 -1.74
N ASN A 80 7.15 7.78 -2.50
CA ASN A 80 8.10 7.47 -3.57
C ASN A 80 9.55 7.57 -3.06
N GLY A 81 9.85 6.76 -2.03
CA GLY A 81 11.19 6.60 -1.47
C GLY A 81 12.18 6.02 -2.47
#